data_AF-A0A6J3IPG0-F1
#
_entry.id   AF-A0A6J3IPG0-F1
#
_cell.length_a   1.000
_cell.length_b   1.000
_cell.length_c   1.000
_cell.angle_alpha   90.00
_cell.angle_beta   90.00
_cell.angle_gamma   90.00
#
_symmetry.space_group_name_H-M   'P 1'
#
loop_
_entity.id
_entity.type
_entity.pdbx_description
1 polymer ?
#
loop_
_entity_poly.entity_id
_entity_poly.type
_entity_poly.pdbx_seq_one_letter_code
_entity_poly.pdbx_strand_id
1 'polypeptide(L)'
;MLQMQDIVLNEVKKVDSEYIATVCGSFRRGAESSGDMDVLLTHPSFTSESTKQPKLLHQVVEQLQKVHFITDTLSKGETKFMGVCQLPSKNDEKEYPHRRIDIRLIPKDQYYCGVLYFTGSDIFNKNMRAYALEKGFTINEYTIRPLGVTGVAGEPLPVDSEKDIFDYIQWKYREPKDRSE
;
A
#
# COMPACT_ATOMS: atom_id res chain seq x y z
N MET A 1 5.03 -15.45 -4.21
CA MET A 1 4.84 -14.21 -3.42
C MET A 1 5.75 -14.15 -2.21
N LEU A 2 5.77 -15.17 -1.33
CA LEU A 2 6.62 -15.17 -0.11
C LEU A 2 8.10 -14.85 -0.38
N GLN A 3 8.72 -15.49 -1.38
CA GLN A 3 10.11 -15.19 -1.75
C GLN A 3 10.32 -13.72 -2.20
N MET A 4 9.35 -13.14 -2.89
CA MET A 4 9.40 -11.73 -3.32
C MET A 4 9.25 -10.80 -2.12
N GLN A 5 8.36 -11.13 -1.19
CA GLN A 5 8.21 -10.43 0.09
C GLN A 5 9.52 -10.42 0.87
N ASP A 6 10.19 -11.56 1.01
CA ASP A 6 11.45 -11.68 1.73
C ASP A 6 12.53 -10.78 1.12
N ILE A 7 12.67 -10.77 -0.21
CA ILE A 7 13.61 -9.88 -0.89
C ILE A 7 13.27 -8.42 -0.60
N VAL A 8 12.02 -8.00 -0.83
CA VAL A 8 11.61 -6.60 -0.64
C VAL A 8 11.85 -6.14 0.80
N LEU A 9 11.39 -6.90 1.80
CA LEU A 9 11.54 -6.50 3.21
C LEU A 9 13.02 -6.42 3.63
N ASN A 10 13.85 -7.37 3.18
CA ASN A 10 15.27 -7.36 3.53
C ASN A 10 16.03 -6.22 2.82
N GLU A 11 15.77 -5.98 1.54
CA GLU A 11 16.43 -4.91 0.80
C GLU A 11 15.98 -3.53 1.27
N VAL A 12 14.70 -3.34 1.57
CA VAL A 12 14.19 -2.10 2.18
C VAL A 12 14.89 -1.82 3.51
N LYS A 13 15.03 -2.84 4.36
CA LYS A 13 15.72 -2.72 5.67
C LYS A 13 17.21 -2.36 5.53
N LYS A 14 17.87 -2.73 4.43
CA LYS A 14 19.26 -2.35 4.15
C LYS A 14 19.41 -0.89 3.74
N VAL A 15 18.35 -0.28 3.19
CA VAL A 15 18.34 1.16 2.85
C VAL A 15 18.21 1.98 4.12
N ASP A 16 17.19 1.69 4.92
CA ASP A 16 17.00 2.27 6.25
C ASP A 16 16.18 1.29 7.11
N SER A 17 16.62 1.08 8.35
CA SER A 17 15.91 0.24 9.31
C SER A 17 14.57 0.83 9.78
N GLU A 18 14.34 2.13 9.59
CA GLU A 18 13.10 2.80 9.95
C GLU A 18 11.97 2.63 8.92
N TYR A 19 12.28 2.10 7.73
CA TYR A 19 11.24 1.74 6.77
C TYR A 19 10.38 0.59 7.29
N ILE A 20 9.08 0.69 7.00
CA ILE A 20 8.15 -0.43 7.13
C ILE A 20 7.51 -0.67 5.77
N ALA A 21 7.80 -1.84 5.18
CA ALA A 21 7.17 -2.33 3.97
C ALA A 21 6.09 -3.38 4.33
N THR A 22 4.87 -3.20 3.84
CA THR A 22 3.76 -4.13 4.00
C THR A 22 3.31 -4.60 2.62
N VAL A 23 3.34 -5.92 2.37
CA VAL A 23 2.76 -6.47 1.13
C VAL A 23 1.25 -6.49 1.28
N CYS A 24 0.55 -5.85 0.35
CA CYS A 24 -0.89 -5.62 0.37
C CYS A 24 -1.59 -6.44 -0.73
N GLY A 25 -2.65 -5.89 -1.34
CA GLY A 25 -3.38 -6.52 -2.42
C GLY A 25 -3.99 -7.88 -2.05
N SER A 26 -4.14 -8.72 -3.07
CA SER A 26 -4.67 -10.08 -2.93
C SER A 26 -3.86 -10.94 -1.96
N PHE A 27 -2.54 -10.72 -1.86
CA PHE A 27 -1.68 -11.44 -0.94
C PHE A 27 -2.08 -11.21 0.53
N ARG A 28 -2.33 -9.96 0.93
CA ARG A 28 -2.79 -9.65 2.30
C ARG A 28 -4.20 -10.19 2.59
N ARG A 29 -5.01 -10.41 1.55
CA ARG A 29 -6.31 -11.09 1.65
C ARG A 29 -6.18 -12.62 1.70
N GLY A 30 -4.97 -13.17 1.70
CA GLY A 30 -4.74 -14.61 1.78
C GLY A 30 -5.09 -15.38 0.50
N ALA A 31 -5.05 -14.72 -0.66
CA ALA A 31 -5.25 -15.41 -1.92
C ALA A 31 -4.10 -16.41 -2.18
N GLU A 32 -4.44 -17.62 -2.63
CA GLU A 32 -3.47 -18.67 -3.00
C GLU A 32 -2.55 -18.25 -4.16
N SER A 33 -3.04 -17.35 -5.02
CA SER A 33 -2.23 -16.72 -6.06
C SER A 33 -2.59 -15.24 -6.22
N SER A 34 -1.61 -14.46 -6.71
CA SER A 34 -1.73 -13.01 -6.93
C SER A 34 -1.28 -12.68 -8.35
N GLY A 35 -1.94 -11.71 -8.98
CA GLY A 35 -1.57 -11.24 -10.32
C GLY A 35 -0.24 -10.48 -10.33
N ASP A 36 -0.05 -9.64 -9.32
CA ASP A 36 1.09 -8.74 -9.13
C ASP A 36 1.44 -8.61 -7.63
N MET A 37 2.46 -7.80 -7.33
CA MET A 37 2.90 -7.51 -5.97
C MET A 37 2.66 -6.05 -5.61
N ASP A 38 1.83 -5.82 -4.59
CA ASP A 38 1.53 -4.50 -4.04
C ASP A 38 2.32 -4.27 -2.75
N VAL A 39 3.11 -3.21 -2.66
CA VAL A 39 3.94 -2.90 -1.48
C VAL A 39 3.62 -1.51 -0.95
N LEU A 40 2.95 -1.44 0.20
CA LEU A 40 2.80 -0.21 0.96
C LEU A 40 4.09 0.07 1.72
N LEU A 41 4.61 1.29 1.62
CA LEU A 41 5.85 1.72 2.27
C LEU A 41 5.57 2.92 3.17
N THR A 42 6.19 2.95 4.35
CA THR A 42 6.18 4.10 5.26
C THR A 42 7.57 4.38 5.81
N HIS A 43 7.84 5.63 6.18
CA HIS A 43 9.07 6.08 6.82
C HIS A 43 8.74 7.23 7.79
N PRO A 44 9.34 7.31 8.99
CA PRO A 44 9.05 8.38 9.96
C PRO A 44 9.37 9.80 9.44
N SER A 45 10.29 9.93 8.50
CA SER A 45 10.58 11.20 7.80
C SER A 45 9.48 11.67 6.83
N PHE A 46 8.44 10.87 6.58
CA PHE A 46 7.30 11.24 5.74
C PHE A 46 5.99 11.09 6.50
N THR A 47 5.38 12.23 6.79
CA THR A 47 4.13 12.36 7.54
C THR A 47 3.19 13.33 6.83
N SER A 48 1.92 13.38 7.23
CA SER A 48 0.96 14.32 6.65
C SER A 48 1.35 15.79 6.86
N GLU A 49 2.11 16.07 7.92
CA GLU A 49 2.60 17.41 8.27
C GLU A 49 3.86 17.82 7.51
N SER A 50 4.76 16.87 7.23
CA SER A 50 6.05 17.22 6.64
C SER A 50 6.77 16.04 5.97
N THR A 51 7.58 16.39 4.97
CA THR A 51 8.58 15.52 4.34
C THR A 51 9.97 16.00 4.74
N LYS A 52 10.58 15.34 5.73
CA LYS A 52 11.88 15.72 6.30
C LYS A 52 13.07 15.21 5.48
N GLN A 53 12.83 14.19 4.64
CA GLN A 53 13.86 13.55 3.82
C GLN A 53 13.36 13.43 2.38
N PRO A 54 14.10 13.94 1.38
CA PRO A 54 13.74 13.79 -0.02
C PRO A 54 14.02 12.34 -0.50
N LYS A 55 13.44 11.97 -1.65
CA LYS A 55 13.82 10.74 -2.39
C LYS A 55 13.61 9.41 -1.64
N LEU A 56 12.75 9.36 -0.63
CA LEU A 56 12.49 8.14 0.14
C LEU A 56 12.13 6.93 -0.75
N LEU A 57 11.12 7.09 -1.63
CA LEU A 57 10.76 6.03 -2.57
C LEU A 57 11.87 5.73 -3.59
N HIS A 58 12.62 6.76 -3.99
CA HIS A 58 13.67 6.61 -4.99
C HIS A 58 14.81 5.70 -4.48
N GLN A 59 15.24 5.91 -3.23
CA GLN A 59 16.30 5.10 -2.61
C GLN A 59 15.92 3.61 -2.53
N VAL A 60 14.67 3.31 -2.20
CA VAL A 60 14.15 1.94 -2.16
C VAL A 60 14.11 1.32 -3.56
N VAL A 61 13.62 2.05 -4.56
CA VAL A 61 13.59 1.57 -5.95
C VAL A 61 15.01 1.32 -6.48
N GLU A 62 15.94 2.24 -6.23
CA GLU A 62 17.35 2.12 -6.64
C GLU A 62 18.02 0.89 -6.00
N GLN A 63 17.76 0.61 -4.73
CA GLN A 63 18.27 -0.59 -4.06
C GLN A 63 17.72 -1.88 -4.68
N LEU A 64 16.42 -1.93 -4.96
CA LEU A 64 15.79 -3.10 -5.58
C LEU A 64 16.24 -3.31 -7.04
N GLN A 65 16.56 -2.23 -7.76
CA GLN A 65 17.20 -2.29 -9.09
C GLN A 65 18.64 -2.78 -9.00
N LYS A 66 19.40 -2.33 -8.00
CA LYS A 66 20.80 -2.72 -7.79
C LYS A 66 20.97 -4.23 -7.56
N VAL A 67 20.00 -4.88 -6.91
CA VAL A 67 20.00 -6.34 -6.72
C VAL A 67 19.29 -7.09 -7.84
N HIS A 68 19.01 -6.43 -8.96
CA HIS A 68 18.32 -6.98 -10.13
C HIS A 68 16.93 -7.55 -9.84
N PHE A 69 16.29 -7.12 -8.74
CA PHE A 69 14.92 -7.52 -8.44
C PHE A 69 13.91 -6.71 -9.25
N ILE A 70 14.06 -5.38 -9.30
CA ILE A 70 13.32 -4.52 -10.24
C ILE A 70 14.09 -4.49 -11.56
N THR A 71 13.40 -4.82 -12.65
CA THR A 71 13.98 -4.92 -14.00
C THR A 71 13.56 -3.75 -14.90
N ASP A 72 12.32 -3.29 -14.78
CA ASP A 72 11.76 -2.24 -15.64
C ASP A 72 10.92 -1.24 -14.86
N THR A 73 10.83 -0.01 -15.38
CA THR A 73 9.99 1.06 -14.82
C THR A 73 8.93 1.47 -15.83
N LEU A 74 7.66 1.40 -15.42
CA LEU A 74 6.54 1.91 -16.21
C LEU A 74 6.26 3.38 -15.87
N SER A 75 6.27 3.71 -14.57
CA SER A 75 6.15 5.09 -14.10
C SER A 75 6.76 5.22 -12.71
N LYS A 76 7.31 6.40 -12.40
CA LYS A 76 7.93 6.68 -11.11
C LYS A 76 7.72 8.14 -10.74
N GLY A 77 7.15 8.36 -9.55
CA GLY A 77 7.03 9.68 -8.92
C GLY A 77 7.58 9.66 -7.50
N GLU A 78 7.25 10.70 -6.71
CA GLU A 78 7.70 10.80 -5.32
C GLU A 78 7.05 9.77 -4.40
N THR A 79 5.77 9.45 -4.62
CA THR A 79 4.99 8.58 -3.72
C THR A 79 4.53 7.27 -4.37
N LYS A 80 4.64 7.12 -5.69
CA LYS A 80 4.22 5.91 -6.40
C LYS A 80 5.25 5.47 -7.43
N PHE A 81 5.54 4.16 -7.40
CA PHE A 81 6.32 3.46 -8.42
C PHE A 81 5.46 2.35 -9.00
N MET A 82 5.47 2.24 -10.33
CA MET A 82 4.88 1.12 -11.07
C MET A 82 5.95 0.55 -11.99
N GLY A 83 6.28 -0.73 -11.83
CA GLY A 83 7.36 -1.35 -12.58
C GLY A 83 7.19 -2.86 -12.75
N VAL A 84 8.30 -3.49 -13.09
CA VAL A 84 8.43 -4.92 -13.30
C VAL A 84 9.53 -5.45 -12.41
N CYS A 85 9.32 -6.64 -11.85
CA CYS A 85 10.29 -7.36 -11.04
C CYS A 85 10.40 -8.83 -11.47
N GLN A 86 11.50 -9.47 -11.09
CA GLN A 86 11.75 -10.87 -11.36
C GLN A 86 12.43 -11.52 -10.16
N LEU A 87 12.05 -12.76 -9.85
CA LEU A 87 12.79 -13.55 -8.86
C LEU A 87 14.12 -14.02 -9.44
N PRO A 88 15.21 -14.03 -8.64
CA PRO A 88 16.46 -14.64 -9.06
C PRO A 88 16.26 -16.14 -9.27
N SER A 89 16.83 -16.67 -10.34
CA SER A 89 16.81 -18.10 -10.68
C SER A 89 18.16 -18.72 -10.36
N LYS A 90 18.20 -20.00 -9.97
CA LYS A 90 19.48 -20.69 -9.75
C LYS A 90 20.10 -21.11 -11.08
N ASN A 91 21.39 -21.44 -11.06
CA ASN A 91 22.08 -22.01 -12.22
C ASN A 91 21.31 -23.24 -12.72
N ASP A 92 21.15 -23.32 -14.04
CA ASP A 92 20.44 -24.39 -14.76
C ASP A 92 18.91 -24.44 -14.56
N GLU A 93 18.30 -23.50 -13.83
CA GLU A 93 16.85 -23.34 -13.74
C GLU A 93 16.32 -22.38 -14.81
N LYS A 94 15.13 -22.67 -15.34
CA LYS A 94 14.42 -21.73 -16.24
C LYS A 94 14.07 -20.47 -15.47
N GLU A 95 14.33 -19.32 -16.08
CA GLU A 95 14.02 -18.03 -15.47
C GLU A 95 12.56 -17.89 -15.03
N TYR A 96 12.36 -17.29 -13.86
CA TYR A 96 11.02 -16.95 -13.39
C TYR A 96 10.35 -15.93 -14.33
N PRO A 97 9.02 -15.99 -14.50
CA PRO A 97 8.30 -14.95 -15.23
C PRO A 97 8.49 -13.59 -14.57
N HIS A 98 8.66 -12.56 -15.39
CA HIS A 98 8.58 -11.17 -14.94
C HIS A 98 7.18 -10.87 -14.39
N ARG A 99 7.10 -10.06 -13.34
CA ARG A 99 5.88 -9.74 -12.60
C ARG A 99 5.73 -8.24 -12.44
N ARG A 100 4.48 -7.77 -12.48
CA ARG A 100 4.17 -6.38 -12.10
C ARG A 100 4.41 -6.19 -10.61
N ILE A 101 4.95 -5.04 -10.26
CA ILE A 101 5.11 -4.58 -8.89
C ILE A 101 4.72 -3.11 -8.79
N ASP A 102 3.94 -2.79 -7.76
CA ASP A 102 3.53 -1.44 -7.43
C ASP A 102 3.96 -1.12 -6.00
N ILE A 103 4.70 -0.01 -5.83
CA ILE A 103 5.18 0.45 -4.53
C ILE A 103 4.56 1.81 -4.24
N ARG A 104 3.90 1.93 -3.09
CA ARG A 104 3.21 3.14 -2.67
C ARG A 104 3.76 3.63 -1.34
N LEU A 105 4.44 4.76 -1.36
CA LEU A 105 4.85 5.48 -0.15
C LEU A 105 3.66 6.29 0.38
N ILE A 106 3.25 5.99 1.62
CA ILE A 106 2.16 6.65 2.34
C ILE A 106 2.72 7.36 3.59
N PRO A 107 2.17 8.53 3.96
CA PRO A 107 2.51 9.17 5.23
C PRO A 107 2.35 8.21 6.41
N LYS A 108 3.36 8.12 7.28
CA LYS A 108 3.39 7.10 8.33
C LYS A 108 2.18 7.17 9.28
N ASP A 109 1.73 8.37 9.60
CA ASP A 109 0.57 8.67 10.45
C ASP A 109 -0.78 8.37 9.77
N GLN A 110 -0.78 8.09 8.47
CA GLN A 110 -1.99 7.74 7.70
C GLN A 110 -1.99 6.26 7.26
N TYR A 111 -1.16 5.43 7.91
CA TYR A 111 -0.97 4.03 7.57
C TYR A 111 -2.28 3.25 7.47
N TYR A 112 -3.22 3.44 8.40
CA TYR A 112 -4.46 2.64 8.45
C TYR A 112 -5.39 2.91 7.25
N CYS A 113 -5.52 4.16 6.81
CA CYS A 113 -6.25 4.46 5.57
C CYS A 113 -5.51 3.94 4.33
N GLY A 114 -4.17 4.02 4.33
CA GLY A 114 -3.34 3.55 3.23
C GLY A 114 -3.39 2.03 3.07
N VAL A 115 -3.23 1.27 4.16
CA VAL A 115 -3.28 -0.20 4.15
C VAL A 115 -4.68 -0.71 3.84
N LEU A 116 -5.74 -0.03 4.30
CA LEU A 116 -7.12 -0.36 3.93
C LEU A 116 -7.31 -0.25 2.41
N TYR A 117 -6.94 0.91 1.85
CA TYR A 117 -6.99 1.14 0.40
C TYR A 117 -6.19 0.07 -0.36
N PHE A 118 -4.95 -0.18 0.03
CA PHE A 118 -4.07 -1.04 -0.76
C PHE A 118 -4.34 -2.54 -0.55
N THR A 119 -5.06 -2.91 0.53
CA THR A 119 -5.54 -4.29 0.72
C THR A 119 -6.67 -4.62 -0.25
N GLY A 120 -7.57 -3.69 -0.54
CA GLY A 120 -8.69 -3.91 -1.46
C GLY A 120 -9.68 -4.99 -0.98
N SER A 121 -10.42 -5.66 -1.88
CA SER A 121 -10.36 -5.56 -3.36
C SER A 121 -10.81 -4.19 -3.89
N ASP A 122 -10.66 -3.95 -5.20
CA ASP A 122 -11.10 -2.70 -5.82
C ASP A 122 -12.63 -2.52 -5.74
N ILE A 123 -13.39 -3.62 -5.89
CA ILE A 123 -14.84 -3.66 -5.70
C ILE A 123 -15.18 -3.36 -4.24
N PHE A 124 -14.53 -4.03 -3.28
CA PHE A 124 -14.72 -3.75 -1.84
C PHE A 124 -14.47 -2.27 -1.52
N ASN A 125 -13.37 -1.69 -2.03
CA ASN A 125 -13.06 -0.28 -1.83
C ASN A 125 -14.13 0.64 -2.42
N LYS A 126 -14.64 0.35 -3.62
CA LYS A 126 -15.72 1.13 -4.26
C LYS A 126 -16.99 1.08 -3.40
N ASN A 127 -17.39 -0.11 -2.97
CA ASN A 127 -18.58 -0.32 -2.14
C ASN A 127 -18.45 0.37 -0.78
N MET A 128 -17.31 0.22 -0.11
CA MET A 128 -17.04 0.86 1.18
C MET A 128 -17.05 2.38 1.08
N ARG A 129 -16.43 2.95 0.04
CA ARG A 129 -16.41 4.40 -0.19
C ARG A 129 -17.79 4.94 -0.55
N ALA A 130 -18.56 4.23 -1.37
CA ALA A 130 -19.94 4.61 -1.68
C ALA A 130 -20.81 4.61 -0.42
N TYR A 131 -20.70 3.58 0.42
CA TYR A 131 -21.41 3.51 1.69
C TYR A 131 -20.97 4.60 2.67
N ALA A 132 -19.68 4.94 2.70
CA ALA A 132 -19.19 6.06 3.49
C ALA A 132 -19.89 7.38 3.10
N LEU A 133 -20.06 7.63 1.79
CA LEU A 133 -20.77 8.82 1.29
C LEU A 133 -22.22 8.86 1.77
N GLU A 134 -22.92 7.72 1.75
CA GLU A 134 -24.29 7.58 2.29
C GLU A 134 -24.35 7.87 3.80
N LYS A 135 -23.26 7.58 4.51
CA LYS A 135 -23.10 7.86 5.95
C LYS A 135 -22.59 9.27 6.25
N GLY A 136 -22.36 10.10 5.23
CA GLY A 136 -21.86 11.45 5.40
C GLY A 136 -20.36 11.52 5.64
N PHE A 137 -19.59 10.58 5.10
CA PHE A 137 -18.12 10.56 5.15
C PHE A 137 -17.52 10.39 3.76
N THR A 138 -16.28 10.84 3.58
CA THR A 138 -15.46 10.50 2.42
C THR A 138 -14.18 9.82 2.86
N ILE A 139 -13.82 8.72 2.20
CA ILE A 139 -12.65 7.91 2.50
C ILE A 139 -11.72 7.90 1.28
N ASN A 140 -10.46 8.23 1.49
CA ASN A 140 -9.38 8.00 0.53
C ASN A 140 -8.23 7.23 1.21
N GLU A 141 -7.11 7.06 0.52
CA GLU A 141 -5.94 6.34 1.04
C GLU A 141 -5.19 7.09 2.16
N TYR A 142 -5.62 8.29 2.52
CA TYR A 142 -4.97 9.14 3.50
C TYR A 142 -5.83 9.34 4.75
N THR A 143 -7.12 9.58 4.58
CA THR A 143 -8.01 10.02 5.65
C THR A 143 -9.45 9.59 5.41
N ILE A 144 -10.21 9.47 6.50
CA ILE A 144 -11.67 9.58 6.51
C ILE A 144 -12.05 10.96 7.04
N ARG A 145 -12.97 11.65 6.34
CA ARG A 145 -13.43 13.00 6.68
C ARG A 145 -14.95 13.06 6.70
N PRO A 146 -15.57 13.80 7.62
CA PRO A 146 -17.00 14.04 7.59
C PRO A 146 -17.36 14.98 6.43
N LEU A 147 -18.55 14.81 5.86
CA LEU A 147 -19.11 15.72 4.88
C LEU A 147 -20.06 16.69 5.59
N GLY A 148 -19.79 17.99 5.44
CA GLY A 148 -20.71 19.02 5.91
C GLY A 148 -22.01 19.04 5.11
N VAL A 149 -22.99 19.83 5.55
CA VAL A 149 -24.30 19.99 4.85
C VAL A 149 -24.16 20.44 3.40
N THR A 150 -23.04 21.07 3.04
CA THR A 150 -22.71 21.54 1.69
C THR A 150 -22.04 20.48 0.81
N GLY A 151 -21.74 19.29 1.36
CA GLY A 151 -20.97 18.24 0.68
C GLY A 151 -19.45 18.49 0.68
N VAL A 152 -18.96 19.54 1.34
CA VAL A 152 -17.53 19.80 1.49
C VAL A 152 -16.96 18.91 2.59
N ALA A 153 -15.81 18.28 2.30
CA ALA A 153 -15.08 17.47 3.28
C ALA A 153 -14.49 18.36 4.38
N GLY A 154 -14.81 18.02 5.63
CA GLY A 154 -14.21 18.65 6.81
C GLY A 154 -12.82 18.11 7.12
N GLU A 155 -12.40 18.30 8.38
CA GLU A 155 -11.08 17.86 8.86
C GLU A 155 -10.96 16.33 8.95
N PRO A 156 -9.74 15.78 8.83
CA PRO A 156 -9.47 14.36 9.08
C PRO A 156 -9.93 13.92 10.47
N LEU A 157 -10.63 12.78 10.52
CA LEU A 157 -10.96 12.13 11.79
C LEU A 157 -9.76 11.31 12.30
N PRO A 158 -9.61 11.17 13.63
CA PRO A 158 -8.55 10.35 14.20
C PRO A 158 -8.76 8.87 13.83
N VAL A 159 -7.69 8.21 13.40
CA VAL A 159 -7.70 6.78 13.05
C VAL A 159 -6.44 6.14 13.63
N ASP A 160 -6.63 5.17 14.53
CA ASP A 160 -5.55 4.39 15.16
C ASP A 160 -5.67 2.88 14.88
N SER A 161 -6.66 2.49 14.07
CA SER A 161 -6.78 1.13 13.55
C SER A 161 -7.53 1.08 12.22
N GLU A 162 -7.38 0.00 11.45
CA GLU A 162 -8.28 -0.23 10.30
C GLU A 162 -9.75 -0.28 10.75
N LYS A 163 -10.03 -0.80 11.95
CA LYS A 163 -11.38 -0.98 12.50
C LYS A 163 -12.08 0.35 12.77
N ASP A 164 -11.36 1.39 13.19
CA ASP A 164 -11.95 2.71 13.45
C ASP A 164 -12.66 3.24 12.20
N ILE A 165 -12.08 3.01 11.02
CA ILE A 165 -12.64 3.40 9.72
C ILE A 165 -13.99 2.69 9.47
N PHE A 166 -14.10 1.41 9.84
CA PHE A 166 -15.35 0.65 9.76
C PHE A 166 -16.38 1.16 10.78
N ASP A 167 -15.92 1.49 12.00
CA ASP A 167 -16.79 1.97 13.07
C ASP A 167 -17.45 3.31 12.70
N TYR A 168 -16.71 4.25 12.09
CA TYR A 168 -17.25 5.53 11.62
C TYR A 168 -18.42 5.37 10.65
N ILE A 169 -18.30 4.45 9.70
CA ILE A 169 -19.36 4.18 8.72
C ILE A 169 -20.41 3.20 9.26
N GLN A 170 -20.33 2.75 10.50
CA GLN A 170 -21.25 1.79 11.13
C GLN A 170 -21.23 0.41 10.45
N TRP A 171 -20.06 -0.03 9.99
CA TRP A 171 -19.83 -1.38 9.52
C TRP A 171 -19.18 -2.24 10.60
N LYS A 172 -19.55 -3.53 10.62
CA LYS A 172 -18.77 -4.52 11.35
C LYS A 172 -17.42 -4.70 10.65
N TYR A 173 -16.36 -4.80 11.42
CA TYR A 173 -15.03 -5.07 10.90
C TYR A 173 -15.03 -6.36 10.09
N ARG A 174 -14.38 -6.31 8.92
CA ARG A 174 -14.12 -7.47 8.06
C ARG A 174 -12.63 -7.67 7.98
N GLU A 175 -12.16 -8.87 8.28
CA GLU A 175 -10.76 -9.24 8.12
C GLU A 175 -10.35 -9.13 6.64
N PRO A 176 -9.06 -8.88 6.31
CA PRO A 176 -8.59 -8.77 4.94
C PRO A 176 -9.07 -9.91 4.01
N LYS A 177 -9.09 -11.14 4.49
CA LYS A 177 -9.55 -12.33 3.75
C LYS A 177 -11.03 -12.27 3.34
N ASP A 178 -11.85 -11.54 4.10
CA ASP A 178 -13.28 -11.40 3.84
C ASP A 178 -13.59 -10.20 2.94
N ARG A 179 -12.57 -9.55 2.35
CA ARG A 179 -12.70 -8.35 1.48
C ARG A 179 -12.45 -8.66 -0.01
N SER A 180 -12.41 -9.94 -0.37
CA SER A 180 -12.26 -10.38 -1.77
C SER A 180 -13.63 -10.38 -2.46
N GLU A 181 -14.14 -9.19 -2.75
CA GLU A 181 -15.35 -8.94 -3.56
C GLU A 181 -15.03 -8.82 -5.05
#